data_AF-A0A0V0RC93-F1
#
_entry.id   AF-A0A0V0RC93-F1
#
_cell.length_a   1.000
_cell.length_b   1.000
_cell.length_c   1.000
_cell.angle_alpha   90.00
_cell.angle_beta   90.00
_cell.angle_gamma   90.00
#
_symmetry.space_group_name_H-M   'P 1'
#
loop_
_entity.id
_entity.type
_entity.pdbx_description
1 polymer ?
#
loop_
_entity_poly.entity_id
_entity_poly.type
_entity_poly.pdbx_seq_one_letter_code
_entity_poly.pdbx_strand_id
1 'polypeptide(L)'
;FFINLGVCIHTTHRNQDRIYRIKNILSTAVSMKFEKDGKEVSVAEYFCDAYGPLKYPNLPLVQVGSESKPIYFPVELCQVANCQRYNKKLKACQTTSIIR
;
A
#
# COMPACT_ATOMS: atom_id res chain seq x y z
N PHE A 1 -5.10 13.74 -1.25
CA PHE A 1 -6.22 13.30 -2.09
C PHE A 1 -6.67 11.83 -1.88
N PHE A 2 -6.08 11.02 -0.97
CA PHE A 2 -6.51 9.63 -0.73
C PHE A 2 -6.44 9.17 0.74
N ILE A 3 -6.57 10.07 1.70
CA ILE A 3 -6.53 9.69 3.13
C ILE A 3 -7.94 9.17 3.49
N ASN A 4 -8.04 7.88 3.83
CA ASN A 4 -9.26 7.18 4.28
C ASN A 4 -10.22 6.58 3.21
N LEU A 5 -9.70 6.04 2.10
CA LEU A 5 -10.58 5.46 1.06
C LEU A 5 -11.00 4.00 1.26
N GLY A 6 -10.58 3.32 2.34
CA GLY A 6 -11.06 1.95 2.62
C GLY A 6 -10.79 0.97 1.48
N VAL A 7 -9.78 1.26 0.67
CA VAL A 7 -9.36 0.48 -0.51
C VAL A 7 -8.81 -0.85 -0.02
N CYS A 8 -9.36 -1.93 -0.55
CA CYS A 8 -8.89 -3.28 -0.31
C CYS A 8 -7.92 -3.69 -1.42
N ILE A 9 -6.78 -4.27 -1.06
CA ILE A 9 -5.75 -4.72 -2.00
C ILE A 9 -5.38 -6.19 -1.77
N HIS A 10 -4.88 -6.83 -2.82
CA HIS A 10 -4.12 -8.08 -2.79
C HIS A 10 -2.64 -7.77 -2.96
N THR A 11 -1.76 -8.64 -2.47
CA THR A 11 -0.32 -8.50 -2.66
C THR A 11 0.23 -9.59 -3.57
N THR A 12 1.11 -9.25 -4.51
CA THR A 12 1.59 -10.16 -5.56
C THR A 12 2.88 -10.90 -5.21
N HIS A 13 3.61 -10.46 -4.18
CA HIS A 13 4.92 -11.02 -3.80
C HIS A 13 4.87 -12.38 -3.10
N ARG A 14 3.68 -12.84 -2.67
CA ARG A 14 3.47 -14.12 -2.00
C ARG A 14 2.38 -14.89 -2.72
N ASN A 15 2.49 -16.22 -2.76
CA ASN A 15 1.43 -17.10 -3.25
C ASN A 15 0.32 -17.27 -2.20
N GLN A 16 -0.24 -16.15 -1.73
CA GLN A 16 -1.31 -16.09 -0.73
C GLN A 16 -2.36 -15.06 -1.14
N ASP A 17 -3.61 -15.49 -1.29
CA ASP A 17 -4.74 -14.62 -1.58
C ASP A 17 -5.29 -13.95 -0.31
N ARG A 18 -4.46 -13.07 0.28
CA ARG A 18 -4.88 -12.23 1.41
C ARG A 18 -5.30 -10.85 0.95
N ILE A 19 -6.48 -10.42 1.40
CA ILE A 19 -6.99 -9.07 1.17
C ILE A 19 -6.66 -8.19 2.37
N TYR A 20 -6.05 -7.04 2.11
CA TYR A 20 -5.73 -6.04 3.12
C TYR A 20 -6.45 -4.74 2.85
N ARG A 21 -6.95 -4.08 3.89
CA ARG A 21 -7.49 -2.72 3.78
C ARG A 21 -6.41 -1.70 4.08
N ILE A 22 -6.20 -0.78 3.15
CA ILE A 22 -5.24 0.32 3.30
C ILE A 22 -5.70 1.24 4.43
N LYS A 23 -4.79 1.54 5.34
CA LYS A 23 -4.97 2.47 6.45
C LYS A 23 -4.29 3.81 6.16
N ASN A 24 -3.07 3.77 5.66
CA ASN A 24 -2.27 4.97 5.40
C ASN A 24 -1.36 4.78 4.17
N ILE A 25 -0.88 5.90 3.62
CA ILE A 25 0.17 5.95 2.62
C ILE A 25 1.36 6.64 3.28
N LEU A 26 2.55 6.05 3.15
CA LEU A 26 3.77 6.52 3.76
C LEU A 26 4.74 7.03 2.70
N SER A 27 5.93 7.46 3.14
CA SER A 27 7.05 7.79 2.26
C SER A 27 7.60 6.52 1.57
N THR A 28 8.89 6.51 1.23
CA THR A 28 9.49 5.51 0.35
C THR A 28 9.97 4.25 1.08
N ALA A 29 10.12 3.15 0.33
CA ALA A 29 10.68 1.89 0.83
C ALA A 29 12.12 2.03 1.36
N VAL A 30 12.88 2.99 0.81
CA VAL A 30 14.26 3.29 1.22
C VAL A 30 14.28 4.01 2.57
N SER A 31 13.37 4.97 2.77
CA SER A 31 13.33 5.78 4.00
C SER A 31 12.71 5.06 5.19
N MET A 32 11.80 4.10 4.95
CA MET A 32 11.07 3.42 6.01
C MET A 32 11.91 2.25 6.55
N LYS A 33 12.25 2.31 7.84
CA LYS A 33 12.98 1.26 8.55
C LYS A 33 12.09 0.59 9.60
N PHE A 34 12.40 -0.67 9.89
CA PHE A 34 11.78 -1.43 10.96
C PHE A 34 12.81 -2.36 11.60
N GLU A 35 12.57 -2.74 12.84
CA GLU A 35 13.43 -3.71 13.53
C GLU A 35 13.07 -5.14 13.10
N LYS A 36 14.07 -5.89 12.67
CA LYS A 36 13.99 -7.30 12.34
C LYS A 36 15.19 -8.01 12.94
N ASP A 37 14.93 -9.00 13.79
CA ASP A 37 15.97 -9.84 14.43
C ASP A 37 17.05 -9.00 15.15
N GLY A 38 16.65 -7.91 15.82
CA GLY A 38 17.54 -7.00 16.53
C GLY A 38 18.37 -6.05 15.64
N LYS A 39 18.06 -5.99 14.34
CA LYS A 39 18.69 -5.07 13.38
C LYS A 39 17.64 -4.16 12.76
N GLU A 40 17.97 -2.88 12.59
CA GLU A 40 17.17 -1.99 11.76
C GLU A 40 17.43 -2.29 10.29
N VAL A 41 16.36 -2.62 9.55
CA VAL A 41 16.41 -2.91 8.12
C VAL A 41 15.36 -2.05 7.43
N SER A 42 15.71 -1.48 6.27
CA SER A 42 14.73 -0.76 5.46
C SER A 42 13.75 -1.73 4.78
N VAL A 43 12.56 -1.24 4.44
CA VAL A 43 11.60 -2.03 3.66
C VAL A 43 12.22 -2.46 2.32
N ALA A 44 12.98 -1.58 1.67
CA ALA A 44 13.67 -1.91 0.43
C ALA A 44 14.68 -3.07 0.59
N GLU A 45 15.53 -3.03 1.61
CA GLU A 45 16.50 -4.09 1.90
C GLU A 45 15.81 -5.42 2.22
N TYR A 46 14.78 -5.40 3.07
CA TYR A 46 14.02 -6.60 3.40
C TYR A 46 13.41 -7.27 2.16
N PHE A 47 12.79 -6.49 1.27
CA PHE A 47 12.20 -7.03 0.06
C PHE A 47 13.27 -7.54 -0.91
N CYS A 48 14.39 -6.83 -1.03
CA CYS A 48 15.53 -7.27 -1.82
C CYS A 48 16.03 -8.66 -1.40
N ASP A 49 16.20 -8.87 -0.09
CA ASP A 49 16.72 -10.13 0.46
C ASP A 49 15.69 -11.26 0.41
N ALA A 50 14.40 -10.96 0.66
CA ALA A 50 13.37 -11.99 0.81
C ALA A 50 12.67 -12.38 -0.50
N TYR A 51 12.56 -11.46 -1.48
CA TYR A 51 11.79 -11.67 -2.72
C TYR A 51 12.51 -11.20 -3.98
N GLY A 52 13.52 -10.33 -3.85
CA GLY A 52 14.24 -9.69 -4.95
C GLY A 52 14.09 -8.17 -4.96
N PRO A 53 14.96 -7.46 -5.70
CA PRO A 53 15.01 -6.00 -5.67
C PRO A 53 13.73 -5.36 -6.18
N LEU A 54 13.27 -4.33 -5.48
CA LEU A 54 12.14 -3.50 -5.91
C LEU A 54 12.52 -2.75 -7.20
N LYS A 55 11.59 -2.68 -8.17
CA LYS A 55 11.83 -1.94 -9.42
C LYS A 55 11.77 -0.43 -9.19
N TYR A 56 10.91 -0.01 -8.26
CA TYR A 56 10.66 1.39 -7.95
C TYR A 56 10.71 1.66 -6.44
N PRO A 57 11.91 1.60 -5.81
CA PRO A 57 12.06 1.73 -4.36
C PRO A 57 11.68 3.12 -3.82
N ASN A 58 11.65 4.13 -4.68
CA ASN A 58 11.25 5.51 -4.34
C ASN A 58 9.74 5.73 -4.37
N LEU A 59 8.95 4.73 -4.73
CA LEU A 59 7.49 4.83 -4.65
C LEU A 59 7.01 4.72 -3.20
N PRO A 60 5.84 5.31 -2.89
CA PRO A 60 5.29 5.27 -1.55
C PRO A 60 4.97 3.84 -1.09
N LEU A 61 4.96 3.64 0.22
CA LEU A 61 4.47 2.43 0.84
C LEU A 61 3.00 2.58 1.24
N VAL A 62 2.27 1.47 1.24
CA VAL A 62 0.96 1.39 1.90
C VAL A 62 1.11 0.74 3.27
N GLN A 63 0.48 1.34 4.27
CA GLN A 63 0.33 0.75 5.58
C GLN A 63 -1.01 0.03 5.67
N VAL A 64 -0.95 -1.22 6.12
CA VAL A 64 -2.10 -2.05 6.46
C VAL A 64 -1.93 -2.61 7.89
N GLY A 65 -2.92 -3.34 8.38
CA GLY A 65 -2.91 -3.87 9.74
C GLY A 65 -3.42 -2.88 10.79
N SER A 66 -3.16 -3.18 12.07
CA SER A 66 -3.49 -2.31 13.20
C SER A 66 -2.32 -1.40 13.56
N GLU A 67 -2.55 -0.37 14.37
CA GLU A 67 -1.50 0.54 14.84
C GLU A 67 -0.45 -0.20 15.69
N SER A 68 -0.87 -1.19 16.47
CA SER A 68 0.05 -2.00 17.30
C SER A 68 0.89 -3.01 16.49
N LYS A 69 0.43 -3.39 15.30
CA LYS A 69 1.12 -4.33 14.40
C LYS A 69 0.96 -3.86 12.96
N PRO A 70 1.64 -2.76 12.59
CA PRO A 70 1.56 -2.22 11.25
C PRO A 70 2.29 -3.16 10.28
N ILE A 71 1.77 -3.24 9.06
CA ILE A 71 2.39 -3.99 7.96
C ILE A 71 2.55 -3.02 6.80
N TYR A 72 3.73 -3.03 6.17
CA TYR A 72 4.07 -2.12 5.09
C TYR A 72 4.27 -2.89 3.79
N PHE A 73 3.63 -2.44 2.72
CA PHE A 73 3.80 -2.98 1.38
C PHE A 73 4.23 -1.90 0.40
N PRO A 74 5.26 -2.14 -0.43
CA PRO A 74 5.51 -1.34 -1.62
C PRO A 74 4.29 -1.34 -2.55
N VAL A 75 3.90 -0.18 -3.06
CA VAL A 75 2.74 -0.06 -3.98
C VAL A 75 2.89 -0.90 -5.24
N GLU A 76 4.12 -1.14 -5.71
CA GLU A 76 4.38 -2.00 -6.88
C GLU A 76 3.97 -3.46 -6.67
N LEU A 77 3.81 -3.88 -5.41
CA LEU A 77 3.38 -5.23 -5.03
C LEU A 77 1.89 -5.30 -4.70
N CYS A 78 1.14 -4.19 -4.84
CA CYS A 78 -0.25 -4.09 -4.45
C CYS A 78 -1.17 -4.04 -5.68
N GLN A 79 -2.22 -4.87 -5.69
CA GLN A 79 -3.27 -4.84 -6.69
C GLN A 79 -4.62 -4.56 -6.03
N VAL A 80 -5.44 -3.71 -6.64
CA VAL A 80 -6.77 -3.35 -6.14
C VAL A 80 -7.70 -4.58 -6.19
N ALA A 81 -8.35 -4.91 -5.08
CA ALA A 81 -9.29 -6.04 -5.01
C ALA A 81 -10.57 -5.77 -5.81
N ASN A 82 -11.05 -6.78 -6.55
CA ASN A 82 -12.23 -6.67 -7.43
C ASN A 82 -13.56 -6.44 -6.68
N CYS A 83 -13.65 -6.79 -5.40
CA CYS A 83 -14.87 -6.64 -4.58
C CYS A 83 -14.90 -5.34 -3.76
N GLN A 84 -14.35 -4.24 -4.29
CA GLN A 84 -14.58 -2.92 -3.70
C GLN A 84 -16.01 -2.48 -3.99
N ARG A 85 -16.95 -2.85 -3.12
CA ARG A 85 -18.34 -2.40 -3.19
C ARG A 85 -18.35 -0.87 -3.03
N TYR A 86 -18.32 -0.14 -4.14
CA TYR A 86 -18.38 1.31 -4.16
C TYR A 86 -19.82 1.76 -3.81
N ASN A 87 -20.23 1.58 -2.55
CA ASN A 87 -21.53 2.01 -2.02
C ASN A 87 -21.56 3.51 -1.68
N LYS A 88 -20.88 4.34 -2.46
CA LYS A 88 -21.22 5.76 -2.51
C LYS A 88 -21.88 5.97 -3.86
N LYS A 89 -23.21 6.18 -3.83
CA LYS A 89 -23.88 7.04 -4.81
C LYS A 89 -22.89 8.18 -5.08
N LEU A 90 -22.42 8.28 -6.31
CA LEU A 90 -21.75 9.47 -6.80
C LEU A 90 -22.69 10.63 -6.40
N LYS A 91 -22.34 11.37 -5.35
CA LYS A 91 -23.06 12.62 -5.09
C LYS A 91 -22.81 13.45 -6.33
N ALA A 92 -23.89 13.78 -7.04
CA ALA A 92 -23.91 14.48 -8.31
C ALA A 92 -23.42 15.94 -8.21
N CYS A 93 -22.22 16.15 -7.65
CA CYS A 93 -21.65 17.46 -7.38
C CYS A 93 -20.13 17.52 -7.65
N GLN A 94 -19.58 16.66 -8.50
CA GLN A 94 -18.28 16.93 -9.13
C GLN A 94 -18.38 16.73 -10.64
N THR A 95 -19.20 17.57 -11.26
CA THR A 95 -19.13 17.88 -12.69
C THR A 95 -18.77 19.36 -12.81
N THR A 96 -17.50 19.68 -12.62
CA THR A 96 -16.81 20.89 -13.08
C THR A 96 -15.32 20.59 -12.82
N SER A 97 -14.49 20.24 -13.79
CA SER A 97 -14.23 20.98 -15.02
C SER A 97 -13.65 20.03 -16.08
N ILE A 98 -14.42 19.74 -17.12
CA ILE A 98 -13.83 19.50 -18.44
C ILE A 98 -13.72 20.89 -19.05
N ILE A 99 -12.50 21.41 -19.01
CA ILE A 99 -12.10 22.67 -19.65
C ILE A 99 -12.08 22.39 -21.16
N ARG A 100 -12.73 23.24 -21.94
CA ARG A 100 -12.50 23.37 -23.39
C ARG A 100 -11.55 24.54 -23.62
#